data_AF-A0A8J8FBE4-F1
#
_entry.id   AF-A0A8J8FBE4-F1
#
_cell.length_a   1.000
_cell.length_b   1.000
_cell.length_c   1.000
_cell.angle_alpha   90.00
_cell.angle_beta   90.00
_cell.angle_gamma   90.00
#
_symmetry.space_group_name_H-M   'P 1'
#
loop_
_entity.id
_entity.type
_entity.pdbx_description
1 polymer ?
#
loop_
_entity_poly.entity_id
_entity_poly.type
_entity_poly.pdbx_seq_one_letter_code
_entity_poly.pdbx_strand_id
1 'polypeptide(L)'
;MAAWTAFAAITGAVLLVLLVLSHLTQSAFDGVDLETDTADESNRESLEAESVSERGREAESEPDREPAASNAAPRSEPAATDRRGVGPDGTAAFDATERVEEPDRRRRSRARRGAGVDPDSLTAGAVLANVAASQGLFALVLLGAVVYTGVPADALGIEFSRTSLETGLVVGTGVGTVLYVADELGAALATRLGFDHDERLRKLLAPGSAREWVVLLGGVLPIIAVFEELLFRAALIGALSVGFGVSPWLLAVASSIAFALGHGMQGVIGVVVTGALGFVLAAVFIVTESFLVVVVAHYLINALEFVVHEAIELEWARTIES
;
A
#
# COMPACT_ATOMS: atom_id res chain seq x y z
N MET A 1 -15.73 -23.80 29.75
CA MET A 1 -16.67 -23.32 28.71
C MET A 1 -15.99 -22.16 28.00
N ALA A 2 -16.10 -22.08 26.68
CA ALA A 2 -15.45 -21.03 25.90
C ALA A 2 -16.04 -19.63 26.23
N ALA A 3 -15.19 -18.62 26.35
CA ALA A 3 -15.57 -17.24 26.61
C ALA A 3 -15.87 -16.49 25.30
N TRP A 4 -16.95 -16.90 24.61
CA TRP A 4 -17.31 -16.43 23.26
C TRP A 4 -17.38 -14.90 23.13
N THR A 5 -17.96 -14.21 24.11
CA THR A 5 -18.05 -12.74 24.11
C THR A 5 -16.66 -12.08 24.16
N ALA A 6 -15.74 -12.61 24.96
CA ALA A 6 -14.38 -12.09 25.04
C ALA A 6 -13.62 -12.35 23.72
N PHE A 7 -13.80 -13.54 23.13
CA PHE A 7 -13.20 -13.88 21.84
C PHE A 7 -13.69 -12.96 20.72
N ALA A 8 -15.01 -12.73 20.65
CA ALA A 8 -15.62 -11.85 19.67
C ALA A 8 -15.14 -10.40 19.83
N ALA A 9 -15.01 -9.91 21.07
CA ALA A 9 -14.52 -8.57 21.35
C ALA A 9 -13.07 -8.39 20.89
N ILE A 10 -12.18 -9.36 21.18
CA ILE A 10 -10.78 -9.31 20.75
C ILE A 10 -10.68 -9.40 19.21
N THR A 11 -11.43 -10.32 18.60
CA THR A 11 -11.47 -10.48 17.13
C THR A 11 -11.95 -9.20 16.45
N GLY A 12 -13.02 -8.58 16.96
CA GLY A 12 -13.54 -7.31 16.46
C GLY A 12 -12.55 -6.16 16.62
N ALA A 13 -11.80 -6.12 17.73
CA ALA A 13 -10.74 -5.13 17.93
C ALA A 13 -9.57 -5.32 16.95
N VAL A 14 -9.15 -6.56 16.70
CA VAL A 14 -8.12 -6.89 15.69
C VAL A 14 -8.59 -6.44 14.30
N LEU A 15 -9.82 -6.78 13.92
CA LEU A 15 -10.41 -6.36 12.65
C LEU A 15 -10.44 -4.83 12.52
N LEU A 16 -10.91 -4.12 13.55
CA LEU A 16 -11.00 -2.66 13.53
C LEU A 16 -9.62 -2.02 13.36
N VAL A 17 -8.62 -2.50 14.12
CA VAL A 17 -7.25 -1.99 14.01
C VAL A 17 -6.70 -2.24 12.61
N LEU A 18 -6.93 -3.42 12.03
CA LEU A 18 -6.49 -3.74 10.67
C LEU A 18 -7.12 -2.79 9.64
N LEU A 19 -8.44 -2.57 9.72
CA LEU A 19 -9.14 -1.66 8.80
C LEU A 19 -8.66 -0.21 8.92
N VAL A 20 -8.42 0.26 10.15
CA VAL A 20 -7.87 1.60 10.39
C VAL A 20 -6.46 1.71 9.81
N LEU A 21 -5.60 0.72 10.04
CA LEU A 21 -4.25 0.73 9.48
C LEU A 21 -4.27 0.70 7.96
N SER A 22 -5.11 -0.14 7.35
CA SER A 22 -5.26 -0.19 5.88
C SER A 22 -5.71 1.15 5.32
N HIS A 23 -6.70 1.80 5.94
CA HIS A 23 -7.16 3.12 5.52
C HIS A 23 -6.07 4.20 5.68
N LEU A 24 -5.31 4.16 6.79
CA LEU A 24 -4.20 5.10 7.00
C LEU A 24 -3.09 4.91 5.95
N THR A 25 -2.77 3.65 5.62
CA THR A 25 -1.82 3.33 4.55
C THR A 25 -2.31 3.85 3.20
N GLN A 26 -3.56 3.58 2.82
CA GLN A 26 -4.17 4.11 1.58
C GLN A 26 -4.06 5.63 1.49
N SER A 27 -4.44 6.34 2.56
CA SER A 27 -4.39 7.81 2.60
C SER A 27 -2.98 8.39 2.47
N ALA A 28 -1.94 7.62 2.85
CA ALA A 28 -0.55 8.04 2.69
C ALA A 28 -0.07 7.90 1.24
N PHE A 29 -0.60 6.93 0.48
CA PHE A 29 -0.27 6.74 -0.95
C PHE A 29 -1.03 7.74 -1.85
N ASP A 30 -2.33 7.96 -1.62
CA ASP A 30 -3.13 8.93 -2.38
C ASP A 30 -2.57 10.37 -2.28
N GLY A 31 -1.97 10.71 -1.13
CA GLY A 31 -1.36 12.01 -0.90
C GLY A 31 -0.10 12.26 -1.75
N VAL A 32 0.59 11.20 -2.19
CA VAL A 32 1.79 11.28 -3.03
C VAL A 32 1.41 11.46 -4.50
N ASP A 33 0.40 10.73 -4.99
CA ASP A 33 -0.01 10.79 -6.40
C ASP A 33 -0.53 12.19 -6.80
N LEU A 34 -1.24 12.88 -5.89
CA LEU A 34 -1.67 14.27 -6.09
C LEU A 34 -0.50 15.29 -6.09
N GLU A 35 0.60 15.00 -5.40
CA GLU A 35 1.79 15.87 -5.40
C GLU A 35 2.64 15.67 -6.66
N THR A 36 2.68 14.47 -7.23
CA THR A 36 3.36 14.19 -8.52
C THR A 36 2.63 14.78 -9.72
N ASP A 37 1.30 14.66 -9.78
CA ASP A 37 0.51 15.25 -10.89
C ASP A 37 0.56 16.78 -10.89
N THR A 38 0.53 17.40 -9.70
CA THR A 38 0.61 18.87 -9.59
C THR A 38 2.01 19.42 -9.86
N ALA A 39 3.07 18.65 -9.60
CA ALA A 39 4.42 19.02 -9.99
C ALA A 39 4.59 19.02 -11.52
N ASP A 40 4.02 18.03 -12.21
CA ASP A 40 4.11 17.90 -13.66
C ASP A 40 3.22 18.93 -14.39
N GLU A 41 2.06 19.28 -13.85
CA GLU A 41 1.25 20.43 -14.32
C GLU A 41 1.98 21.78 -14.14
N SER A 42 2.62 21.99 -12.98
CA SER A 42 3.36 23.24 -12.72
C SER A 42 4.58 23.41 -13.65
N ASN A 43 5.20 22.30 -14.05
CA ASN A 43 6.31 22.28 -15.00
C ASN A 43 5.83 22.50 -16.45
N ARG A 44 4.63 22.00 -16.79
CA ARG A 44 3.99 22.29 -18.09
C ARG A 44 3.58 23.76 -18.22
N GLU A 45 3.00 24.37 -17.18
CA GLU A 45 2.65 25.80 -17.20
C GLU A 45 3.89 26.71 -17.29
N SER A 46 5.01 26.31 -16.70
CA SER A 46 6.27 27.08 -16.80
C SER A 46 6.97 26.92 -18.15
N LEU A 47 6.90 25.74 -18.78
CA LEU A 47 7.40 25.53 -20.15
C LEU A 47 6.52 26.22 -21.21
N GLU A 48 5.21 26.29 -21.02
CA GLU A 48 4.32 27.06 -21.90
C GLU A 48 4.54 28.58 -21.75
N ALA A 49 4.81 29.07 -20.53
CA ALA A 49 5.13 30.48 -20.28
C ALA A 49 6.48 30.92 -20.90
N GLU A 50 7.48 30.04 -20.98
CA GLU A 50 8.74 30.32 -21.68
C GLU A 50 8.59 30.30 -23.21
N SER A 51 7.73 29.43 -23.75
CA SER A 51 7.50 29.33 -25.21
C SER A 51 6.77 30.53 -25.84
N VAL A 52 6.05 31.32 -25.03
CA VAL A 52 5.36 32.56 -25.47
C VAL A 52 6.30 33.77 -25.45
N SER A 53 7.43 33.70 -24.75
CA SER A 53 8.41 34.81 -24.64
C SER A 53 9.41 34.85 -25.80
N GLU A 54 9.68 33.73 -26.48
CA GLU A 54 10.68 33.66 -27.56
C GLU A 54 10.14 33.98 -28.97
N ARG A 55 8.83 34.17 -29.15
CA ARG A 55 8.22 34.43 -30.48
C ARG A 55 8.06 35.91 -30.82
N GLY A 56 9.05 36.72 -30.45
CA GLY A 56 8.99 38.17 -30.63
C GLY A 56 10.35 38.86 -30.68
N ARG A 57 11.26 38.43 -31.57
CA ARG A 57 12.42 39.23 -32.00
C ARG A 57 13.08 38.61 -33.25
N GLU A 58 12.56 38.94 -34.42
CA GLU A 58 13.29 38.90 -35.68
C GLU A 58 13.32 40.30 -36.30
N ALA A 59 14.39 40.56 -37.07
CA ALA A 59 14.79 41.79 -37.79
C ALA A 59 15.55 42.83 -36.92
N GLU A 60 16.75 43.33 -37.26
CA GLU A 60 17.34 43.54 -38.59
C GLU A 60 18.83 44.04 -38.48
N SER A 61 19.68 43.58 -39.41
CA SER A 61 20.88 44.23 -40.03
C SER A 61 22.23 44.47 -39.29
N GLU A 62 23.27 43.80 -39.82
CA GLU A 62 24.71 44.18 -39.95
C GLU A 62 24.92 45.36 -40.96
N PRO A 63 26.12 46.01 -41.15
CA PRO A 63 27.48 45.43 -41.09
C PRO A 63 28.70 46.31 -40.63
N ASP A 64 29.84 45.63 -40.47
CA ASP A 64 31.27 45.98 -40.70
C ASP A 64 32.00 47.16 -40.01
N ARG A 65 33.08 46.83 -39.24
CA ARG A 65 34.50 47.21 -39.48
C ARG A 65 35.42 47.00 -38.24
N GLU A 66 36.56 46.31 -38.43
CA GLU A 66 37.76 46.23 -37.56
C GLU A 66 38.83 47.31 -37.93
N PRO A 67 40.05 47.37 -37.34
CA PRO A 67 40.46 47.42 -35.91
C PRO A 67 41.56 48.50 -35.63
N ALA A 68 41.89 48.83 -34.37
CA ALA A 68 43.19 49.43 -34.00
C ALA A 68 43.53 49.37 -32.49
N ALA A 69 44.83 49.22 -32.22
CA ALA A 69 45.51 48.95 -30.96
C ALA A 69 45.68 50.15 -29.99
N SER A 70 45.99 49.87 -28.71
CA SER A 70 47.28 50.21 -28.05
C SER A 70 47.18 50.58 -26.55
N ASN A 71 47.93 49.82 -25.74
CA ASN A 71 48.75 50.18 -24.56
C ASN A 71 48.18 50.96 -23.35
N ALA A 72 48.30 50.35 -22.16
CA ALA A 72 49.34 50.65 -21.14
C ALA A 72 48.84 50.45 -19.69
N ALA A 73 49.58 49.64 -18.93
CA ALA A 73 49.51 49.54 -17.47
C ALA A 73 50.49 50.58 -16.82
N PRO A 74 50.85 50.57 -15.50
CA PRO A 74 50.38 49.78 -14.34
C PRO A 74 50.34 50.58 -12.99
N ARG A 75 50.21 49.84 -11.86
CA ARG A 75 50.72 50.12 -10.47
C ARG A 75 49.84 51.05 -9.59
N SER A 76 49.57 50.85 -8.29
CA SER A 76 50.18 50.05 -7.20
C SER A 76 49.18 49.84 -6.05
N GLU A 77 49.28 48.71 -5.32
CA GLU A 77 48.94 48.55 -3.89
C GLU A 77 49.95 49.35 -3.00
N PRO A 78 49.84 49.53 -1.66
CA PRO A 78 49.19 48.63 -0.69
C PRO A 78 48.59 49.21 0.64
N ALA A 79 48.02 48.29 1.41
CA ALA A 79 48.11 48.11 2.88
C ALA A 79 47.48 49.12 3.89
N ALA A 80 46.44 48.59 4.57
CA ALA A 80 46.41 48.23 6.00
C ALA A 80 46.00 49.25 7.10
N THR A 81 45.42 48.64 8.15
CA THR A 81 45.15 49.07 9.55
C THR A 81 43.85 49.84 9.79
N ASP A 82 42.82 49.25 10.40
CA ASP A 82 42.61 48.88 11.82
C ASP A 82 42.35 50.11 12.73
N ARG A 83 41.11 50.27 13.22
CA ARG A 83 40.75 50.28 14.66
C ARG A 83 39.37 50.89 14.98
N ARG A 84 38.78 50.28 16.02
CA ARG A 84 37.59 50.58 16.83
C ARG A 84 37.35 52.05 17.20
N GLY A 85 36.08 52.38 17.43
CA GLY A 85 35.63 53.48 18.29
C GLY A 85 34.13 53.44 18.56
N VAL A 86 33.74 53.30 19.83
CA VAL A 86 32.37 53.30 20.38
C VAL A 86 32.08 54.67 21.01
N GLY A 87 30.85 55.18 20.91
CA GLY A 87 30.34 56.31 21.71
C GLY A 87 29.03 56.92 21.17
N PRO A 88 28.20 57.60 21.99
CA PRO A 88 26.84 57.13 22.32
C PRO A 88 25.71 58.18 22.13
N ASP A 89 24.52 57.81 22.65
CA ASP A 89 23.35 58.62 23.07
C ASP A 89 22.12 58.74 22.15
N GLY A 90 20.93 58.56 22.75
CA GLY A 90 19.71 59.23 22.27
C GLY A 90 18.36 58.51 22.40
N THR A 91 17.79 58.51 23.62
CA THR A 91 16.35 58.79 23.94
C THR A 91 15.18 57.92 23.43
N ALA A 92 14.44 57.41 24.42
CA ALA A 92 13.04 56.98 24.52
C ALA A 92 11.97 57.56 23.56
N ALA A 93 11.00 56.72 23.15
CA ALA A 93 9.61 56.69 23.68
C ALA A 93 8.58 56.06 22.70
N PHE A 94 7.78 55.14 23.27
CA PHE A 94 6.42 54.67 22.91
C PHE A 94 5.71 55.17 21.63
N ASP A 95 5.19 54.22 20.83
CA ASP A 95 3.76 54.23 20.48
C ASP A 95 3.27 52.81 20.13
N ALA A 96 2.10 52.46 20.64
CA ALA A 96 1.44 51.16 20.51
C ALA A 96 0.33 51.24 19.47
N THR A 97 0.42 50.45 18.41
CA THR A 97 -0.73 50.12 17.56
C THR A 97 -0.76 48.62 17.29
N GLU A 98 -1.73 47.94 17.91
CA GLU A 98 -2.14 46.57 17.61
C GLU A 98 -2.49 46.46 16.12
N ARG A 99 -1.68 45.69 15.39
CA ARG A 99 -2.04 45.17 14.08
C ARG A 99 -2.46 43.72 14.28
N VAL A 100 -3.72 43.43 14.01
CA VAL A 100 -4.28 42.06 13.97
C VAL A 100 -3.51 41.28 12.91
N GLU A 101 -2.57 40.43 13.33
CA GLU A 101 -1.91 39.47 12.45
C GLU A 101 -2.88 38.32 12.12
N GLU A 102 -3.34 38.26 10.87
CA GLU A 102 -3.92 37.04 10.32
C GLU A 102 -2.91 35.90 10.49
N PRO A 103 -3.28 34.74 11.08
CA PRO A 103 -2.36 33.65 11.24
C PRO A 103 -2.02 33.06 9.87
N ASP A 104 -0.76 33.26 9.51
CA ASP A 104 0.02 32.72 8.41
C ASP A 104 -0.48 31.36 7.88
N ARG A 105 -1.42 31.41 6.92
CA ARG A 105 -1.92 30.23 6.19
C ARG A 105 -0.81 29.54 5.39
N ARG A 106 0.30 30.23 5.08
CA ARG A 106 1.45 29.67 4.35
C ARG A 106 2.36 28.80 5.23
N ARG A 107 2.40 29.03 6.54
CA ARG A 107 3.13 28.13 7.47
C ARG A 107 2.40 26.82 7.71
N ARG A 108 1.06 26.81 7.71
CA ARG A 108 0.26 25.58 7.86
C ARG A 108 0.31 24.69 6.62
N SER A 109 0.41 25.26 5.42
CA SER A 109 0.57 24.48 4.19
C SER A 109 1.96 23.85 4.07
N ARG A 110 3.01 24.49 4.58
CA ARG A 110 4.38 23.92 4.57
C ARG A 110 4.58 22.80 5.59
N ALA A 111 3.84 22.81 6.71
CA ALA A 111 3.88 21.74 7.71
C ALA A 111 3.14 20.45 7.28
N ARG A 112 2.31 20.51 6.22
CA ARG A 112 1.66 19.33 5.62
C ARG A 112 2.46 18.71 4.46
N ARG A 113 3.40 19.45 3.85
CA ARG A 113 4.23 19.06 2.69
C ARG A 113 5.39 18.08 2.99
N GLY A 114 5.34 17.33 4.07
CA GLY A 114 6.45 16.47 4.49
C GLY A 114 6.04 15.21 5.23
N ALA A 115 4.77 14.82 5.13
CA ALA A 115 4.21 13.64 5.81
C ALA A 115 3.88 12.50 4.84
N GLY A 116 4.25 12.62 3.56
CA GLY A 116 4.23 11.50 2.61
C GLY A 116 5.48 10.66 2.80
N VAL A 117 5.33 9.33 2.87
CA VAL A 117 6.46 8.41 2.80
C VAL A 117 6.82 8.26 1.33
N ASP A 118 8.05 8.58 0.96
CA ASP A 118 8.55 8.36 -0.41
C ASP A 118 8.62 6.85 -0.69
N PRO A 119 7.77 6.29 -1.56
CA PRO A 119 7.71 4.85 -1.81
C PRO A 119 9.00 4.30 -2.43
N ASP A 120 9.78 5.15 -3.10
CA ASP A 120 11.05 4.75 -3.74
C ASP A 120 12.20 4.63 -2.71
N SER A 121 11.99 5.12 -1.49
CA SER A 121 12.97 5.04 -0.40
C SER A 121 12.91 3.72 0.40
N LEU A 122 11.87 2.90 0.19
CA LEU A 122 11.66 1.63 0.90
C LEU A 122 12.14 0.45 0.05
N THR A 123 13.11 -0.31 0.57
CA THR A 123 13.49 -1.57 -0.09
C THR A 123 12.34 -2.58 -0.03
N ALA A 124 12.10 -3.33 -1.11
CA ALA A 124 11.09 -4.40 -1.17
C ALA A 124 11.19 -5.37 0.02
N GLY A 125 12.43 -5.70 0.43
CA GLY A 125 12.69 -6.52 1.61
C GLY A 125 12.20 -5.91 2.93
N ALA A 126 12.30 -4.58 3.10
CA ALA A 126 11.77 -3.90 4.28
C ALA A 126 10.23 -3.90 4.31
N VAL A 127 9.59 -3.72 3.14
CA VAL A 127 8.13 -3.80 3.02
C VAL A 127 7.64 -5.22 3.34
N LEU A 128 8.24 -6.24 2.71
CA LEU A 128 7.92 -7.65 2.97
C LEU A 128 8.12 -8.03 4.44
N ALA A 129 9.21 -7.59 5.06
CA ALA A 129 9.49 -7.85 6.47
C ALA A 129 8.45 -7.18 7.39
N ASN A 130 8.05 -5.94 7.09
CA ASN A 130 7.02 -5.24 7.86
C ASN A 130 5.65 -5.92 7.73
N VAL A 131 5.27 -6.33 6.52
CA VAL A 131 4.02 -7.07 6.28
C VAL A 131 4.05 -8.40 7.04
N ALA A 132 5.10 -9.21 6.89
CA ALA A 132 5.20 -10.48 7.60
C ALA A 132 5.18 -10.30 9.13
N ALA A 133 5.87 -9.29 9.67
CA ALA A 133 5.90 -9.01 11.10
C ALA A 133 4.54 -8.55 11.64
N SER A 134 3.86 -7.63 10.94
CA SER A 134 2.54 -7.13 11.35
C SER A 134 1.47 -8.22 11.27
N GLN A 135 1.41 -8.95 10.16
CA GLN A 135 0.46 -10.06 9.97
C GLN A 135 0.73 -11.20 10.95
N GLY A 136 2.00 -11.55 11.16
CA GLY A 136 2.41 -12.53 12.17
C GLY A 136 2.02 -12.11 13.59
N LEU A 137 2.18 -10.83 13.94
CA LEU A 137 1.74 -10.31 15.24
C LEU A 137 0.22 -10.43 15.42
N PHE A 138 -0.57 -10.03 14.43
CA PHE A 138 -2.03 -10.18 14.51
C PHE A 138 -2.46 -11.65 14.59
N ALA A 139 -1.79 -12.55 13.86
CA ALA A 139 -2.01 -13.99 13.98
C ALA A 139 -1.73 -14.49 15.41
N LEU A 140 -0.61 -14.07 16.01
CA LEU A 140 -0.27 -14.44 17.39
C LEU A 140 -1.28 -13.89 18.40
N VAL A 141 -1.80 -12.67 18.19
CA VAL A 141 -2.86 -12.09 19.03
C VAL A 141 -4.15 -12.91 18.91
N LEU A 142 -4.57 -13.29 17.70
CA LEU A 142 -5.76 -14.12 17.50
C LEU A 142 -5.59 -15.53 18.08
N LEU A 143 -4.46 -16.18 17.84
CA LEU A 143 -4.15 -17.49 18.44
C LEU A 143 -4.11 -17.41 19.97
N GLY A 144 -3.51 -16.34 20.51
CA GLY A 144 -3.54 -16.02 21.93
C GLY A 144 -4.97 -15.86 22.45
N ALA A 145 -5.84 -15.19 21.70
CA ALA A 145 -7.26 -15.04 22.03
C ALA A 145 -8.00 -16.38 22.02
N VAL A 146 -7.76 -17.24 21.02
CA VAL A 146 -8.33 -18.60 20.96
C VAL A 146 -7.95 -19.39 22.22
N VAL A 147 -6.66 -19.43 22.57
CA VAL A 147 -6.16 -20.15 23.74
C VAL A 147 -6.70 -19.54 25.04
N TYR A 148 -6.64 -18.22 25.17
CA TYR A 148 -7.08 -17.49 26.37
C TYR A 148 -8.57 -17.68 26.67
N THR A 149 -9.40 -17.69 25.61
CA THR A 149 -10.85 -17.81 25.75
C THR A 149 -11.35 -19.26 25.69
N GLY A 150 -10.49 -20.21 25.34
CA GLY A 150 -10.83 -21.63 25.25
C GLY A 150 -11.79 -21.95 24.10
N VAL A 151 -11.69 -21.22 22.98
CA VAL A 151 -12.43 -21.54 21.75
C VAL A 151 -11.92 -22.90 21.23
N PRO A 152 -12.82 -23.87 20.99
CA PRO A 152 -12.41 -25.19 20.55
C PRO A 152 -12.00 -25.15 19.06
N ALA A 153 -11.08 -26.04 18.68
CA ALA A 153 -10.44 -26.03 17.36
C ALA A 153 -11.43 -26.36 16.21
N ASP A 154 -12.42 -27.20 16.48
CA ASP A 154 -13.50 -27.53 15.54
C ASP A 154 -14.36 -26.31 15.16
N ALA A 155 -14.59 -25.39 16.10
CA ALA A 155 -15.28 -24.12 15.80
C ALA A 155 -14.49 -23.21 14.83
N LEU A 156 -13.19 -23.45 14.68
CA LEU A 156 -12.32 -22.77 13.74
C LEU A 156 -12.15 -23.55 12.43
N GLY A 157 -12.80 -24.71 12.27
CA GLY A 157 -12.60 -25.62 11.13
C GLY A 157 -11.25 -26.36 11.16
N ILE A 158 -10.69 -26.55 12.36
CA ILE A 158 -9.40 -27.23 12.55
C ILE A 158 -9.64 -28.62 13.13
N GLU A 159 -9.26 -29.64 12.36
CA GLU A 159 -9.26 -31.04 12.80
C GLU A 159 -7.84 -31.62 12.74
N PHE A 160 -7.41 -32.22 13.84
CA PHE A 160 -6.09 -32.84 13.96
C PHE A 160 -6.12 -34.32 13.55
N SER A 161 -6.27 -34.59 12.25
CA SER A 161 -6.21 -35.95 11.70
C SER A 161 -5.39 -35.98 10.40
N ARG A 162 -4.78 -37.14 10.08
CA ARG A 162 -4.04 -37.30 8.82
C ARG A 162 -4.96 -37.16 7.61
N THR A 163 -6.18 -37.68 7.71
CA THR A 163 -7.18 -37.59 6.65
C THR A 163 -7.59 -36.15 6.37
N SER A 164 -7.79 -35.33 7.41
CA SER A 164 -8.13 -33.91 7.23
C SER A 164 -6.95 -33.09 6.71
N LEU A 165 -5.71 -33.45 7.07
CA LEU A 165 -4.50 -32.88 6.45
C LEU A 165 -4.44 -33.21 4.95
N GLU A 166 -4.53 -34.49 4.58
CA GLU A 166 -4.46 -34.94 3.17
C GLU A 166 -5.59 -34.34 2.33
N THR A 167 -6.82 -34.39 2.84
CA THR A 167 -8.00 -33.82 2.17
C THR A 167 -7.86 -32.31 2.04
N GLY A 168 -7.43 -31.62 3.11
CA GLY A 168 -7.25 -30.17 3.09
C GLY A 168 -6.21 -29.72 2.07
N LEU A 169 -5.08 -30.44 1.96
CA LEU A 169 -4.06 -30.16 0.95
C LEU A 169 -4.60 -30.42 -0.47
N VAL A 170 -5.20 -31.56 -0.74
CA VAL A 170 -5.69 -31.91 -2.09
C VAL A 170 -6.82 -30.99 -2.55
N VAL A 171 -7.84 -30.80 -1.70
CA VAL A 171 -8.99 -29.95 -2.02
C VAL A 171 -8.56 -28.49 -2.08
N GLY A 172 -7.75 -28.03 -1.12
CA GLY A 172 -7.23 -26.66 -1.11
C GLY A 172 -6.40 -26.34 -2.35
N THR A 173 -5.53 -27.26 -2.79
CA THR A 173 -4.77 -27.09 -4.05
C THR A 173 -5.72 -27.03 -5.25
N GLY A 174 -6.67 -27.96 -5.36
CA GLY A 174 -7.62 -27.96 -6.48
C GLY A 174 -8.46 -26.68 -6.55
N VAL A 175 -9.00 -26.23 -5.41
CA VAL A 175 -9.76 -24.99 -5.30
C VAL A 175 -8.88 -23.78 -5.62
N GLY A 176 -7.69 -23.69 -5.04
CA GLY A 176 -6.76 -22.58 -5.27
C GLY A 176 -6.37 -22.44 -6.74
N THR A 177 -6.07 -23.55 -7.42
CA THR A 177 -5.76 -23.53 -8.86
C THR A 177 -6.95 -23.08 -9.70
N VAL A 178 -8.16 -23.57 -9.41
CA VAL A 178 -9.37 -23.15 -10.13
C VAL A 178 -9.65 -21.66 -9.93
N LEU A 179 -9.52 -21.17 -8.70
CA LEU A 179 -9.73 -19.76 -8.38
C LEU A 179 -8.68 -18.87 -9.03
N TYR A 180 -7.40 -19.27 -9.01
CA TYR A 180 -6.34 -18.58 -9.73
C TYR A 180 -6.66 -18.42 -11.21
N VAL A 181 -7.01 -19.53 -11.90
CA VAL A 181 -7.35 -19.47 -13.32
C VAL A 181 -8.58 -18.60 -13.57
N ALA A 182 -9.59 -18.67 -12.71
CA ALA A 182 -10.78 -17.84 -12.83
C ALA A 182 -10.47 -16.34 -12.66
N ASP A 183 -9.58 -16.01 -11.72
CA ASP A 183 -9.14 -14.65 -11.45
C ASP A 183 -8.38 -14.07 -12.66
N GLU A 184 -7.42 -14.81 -13.22
CA GLU A 184 -6.66 -14.41 -14.41
C GLU A 184 -7.55 -14.22 -15.65
N LEU A 185 -8.51 -15.13 -15.86
CA LEU A 185 -9.50 -14.99 -16.94
C LEU A 185 -10.41 -13.78 -16.73
N GLY A 186 -10.78 -13.51 -15.47
CA GLY A 186 -11.55 -12.33 -15.08
C GLY A 186 -10.79 -11.04 -15.34
N ALA A 187 -9.52 -10.98 -14.93
CA ALA A 187 -8.62 -9.85 -15.16
C ALA A 187 -8.43 -9.60 -16.67
N ALA A 188 -8.11 -10.64 -17.45
CA ALA A 188 -7.95 -10.52 -18.89
C ALA A 188 -9.23 -10.04 -19.60
N LEU A 189 -10.41 -10.49 -19.15
CA LEU A 189 -11.68 -10.00 -19.68
C LEU A 189 -11.93 -8.53 -19.29
N ALA A 190 -11.60 -8.14 -18.07
CA ALA A 190 -11.77 -6.78 -17.60
C ALA A 190 -10.85 -5.80 -18.37
N THR A 191 -9.60 -6.18 -18.63
CA THR A 191 -8.68 -5.43 -19.49
C THR A 191 -9.24 -5.25 -20.89
N ARG A 192 -9.83 -6.31 -21.48
CA ARG A 192 -10.51 -6.23 -22.80
C ARG A 192 -11.71 -5.28 -22.80
N LEU A 193 -12.37 -5.10 -21.67
CA LEU A 193 -13.48 -4.17 -21.50
C LEU A 193 -13.01 -2.75 -21.16
N GLY A 194 -11.70 -2.51 -21.07
CA GLY A 194 -11.10 -1.20 -20.82
C GLY A 194 -10.90 -0.86 -19.34
N PHE A 195 -10.93 -1.86 -18.45
CA PHE A 195 -10.62 -1.68 -17.03
C PHE A 195 -9.17 -2.07 -16.75
N ASP A 196 -8.37 -1.10 -16.31
CA ASP A 196 -7.01 -1.31 -15.86
C ASP A 196 -6.97 -1.55 -14.34
N HIS A 197 -6.11 -2.45 -13.89
CA HIS A 197 -5.96 -2.80 -12.47
C HIS A 197 -4.59 -2.33 -11.98
N ASP A 198 -4.51 -1.92 -10.72
CA ASP A 198 -3.25 -1.45 -10.15
C ASP A 198 -2.33 -2.63 -9.79
N GLU A 199 -1.33 -2.87 -10.63
CA GLU A 199 -0.31 -3.91 -10.43
C GLU A 199 0.93 -3.41 -9.66
N ARG A 200 0.94 -2.14 -9.23
CA ARG A 200 2.12 -1.47 -8.65
C ARG A 200 2.64 -2.21 -7.42
N LEU A 201 1.74 -2.66 -6.53
CA LEU A 201 2.15 -3.37 -5.31
C LEU A 201 2.80 -4.72 -5.61
N ARG A 202 2.28 -5.49 -6.58
CA ARG A 202 2.88 -6.77 -6.99
C ARG A 202 4.28 -6.55 -7.55
N LYS A 203 4.43 -5.60 -8.49
CA LYS A 203 5.73 -5.26 -9.10
C LYS A 203 6.75 -4.76 -8.09
N LEU A 204 6.33 -3.98 -7.09
CA LEU A 204 7.19 -3.53 -5.99
C LEU A 204 7.68 -4.68 -5.10
N LEU A 205 6.95 -5.78 -5.04
CA LEU A 205 7.27 -6.96 -4.23
C LEU A 205 7.95 -8.08 -5.04
N ALA A 206 8.20 -7.87 -6.34
CA ALA A 206 8.85 -8.83 -7.22
C ALA A 206 10.26 -9.21 -6.70
N PRO A 207 10.54 -10.49 -6.42
CA PRO A 207 11.84 -10.89 -5.89
C PRO A 207 12.97 -10.79 -6.92
N GLY A 208 14.08 -10.15 -6.55
CA GLY A 208 15.27 -10.03 -7.41
C GLY A 208 16.26 -11.19 -7.30
N SER A 209 16.06 -12.12 -6.35
CA SER A 209 16.96 -13.26 -6.12
C SER A 209 16.23 -14.53 -5.67
N ALA A 210 16.83 -15.71 -5.89
CA ALA A 210 16.26 -16.99 -5.47
C ALA A 210 16.01 -17.09 -3.95
N ARG A 211 16.84 -16.40 -3.14
CA ARG A 211 16.64 -16.33 -1.69
C ARG A 211 15.38 -15.53 -1.34
N GLU A 212 15.13 -14.43 -2.03
CA GLU A 212 13.91 -13.63 -1.83
C GLU A 212 12.66 -14.39 -2.25
N TRP A 213 12.72 -15.20 -3.31
CA TRP A 213 11.66 -16.14 -3.68
C TRP A 213 11.35 -17.14 -2.56
N VAL A 214 12.37 -17.75 -1.95
CA VAL A 214 12.17 -18.68 -0.82
C VAL A 214 11.53 -17.97 0.38
N VAL A 215 11.97 -16.74 0.68
CA VAL A 215 11.39 -15.94 1.78
C VAL A 215 9.94 -15.57 1.49
N LEU A 216 9.64 -15.13 0.26
CA LEU A 216 8.30 -14.76 -0.16
C LEU A 216 7.35 -15.98 -0.10
N LEU A 217 7.68 -17.05 -0.81
CA LEU A 217 6.82 -18.23 -0.97
C LEU A 217 6.77 -19.11 0.28
N GLY A 218 7.85 -19.20 1.05
CA GLY A 218 7.95 -20.08 2.21
C GLY A 218 7.70 -19.39 3.55
N GLY A 219 7.73 -18.06 3.59
CA GLY A 219 7.58 -17.27 4.81
C GLY A 219 6.44 -16.26 4.72
N VAL A 220 6.57 -15.25 3.87
CA VAL A 220 5.66 -14.11 3.83
C VAL A 220 4.24 -14.51 3.41
N LEU A 221 4.08 -15.13 2.23
CA LEU A 221 2.76 -15.51 1.72
C LEU A 221 2.03 -16.52 2.63
N PRO A 222 2.70 -17.56 3.19
CA PRO A 222 2.06 -18.44 4.16
C PRO A 222 1.58 -17.72 5.42
N ILE A 223 2.38 -16.77 5.96
CA ILE A 223 1.98 -15.99 7.15
C ILE A 223 0.72 -15.18 6.85
N ILE A 224 0.68 -14.49 5.70
CA ILE A 224 -0.47 -13.70 5.26
C ILE A 224 -1.70 -14.61 5.13
N ALA A 225 -1.60 -15.68 4.35
CA ALA A 225 -2.72 -16.59 4.10
C ALA A 225 -3.26 -17.20 5.40
N VAL A 226 -2.38 -17.68 6.29
CA VAL A 226 -2.80 -18.23 7.59
C VAL A 226 -3.50 -17.18 8.44
N PHE A 227 -2.95 -15.97 8.53
CA PHE A 227 -3.56 -14.90 9.32
C PHE A 227 -4.92 -14.49 8.78
N GLU A 228 -5.00 -14.21 7.48
CA GLU A 228 -6.22 -13.69 6.87
C GLU A 228 -7.34 -14.72 6.92
N GLU A 229 -7.06 -15.99 6.61
CA GLU A 229 -8.06 -17.04 6.78
C GLU A 229 -8.43 -17.24 8.26
N LEU A 230 -7.48 -17.09 9.19
CA LEU A 230 -7.75 -17.25 10.61
C LEU A 230 -8.71 -16.15 11.09
N LEU A 231 -8.51 -14.91 10.67
CA LEU A 231 -9.38 -13.79 11.01
C LEU A 231 -10.72 -13.90 10.27
N PHE A 232 -10.70 -13.91 8.94
CA PHE A 232 -11.89 -13.70 8.13
C PHE A 232 -12.77 -14.94 8.00
N ARG A 233 -12.22 -16.15 8.07
CA ARG A 233 -12.99 -17.40 7.90
C ARG A 233 -13.14 -18.11 9.23
N ALA A 234 -12.04 -18.50 9.86
CA ALA A 234 -12.12 -19.28 11.09
C ALA A 234 -12.74 -18.48 12.24
N ALA A 235 -12.26 -17.27 12.53
CA ALA A 235 -12.73 -16.47 13.66
C ALA A 235 -14.08 -15.79 13.38
N LEU A 236 -14.18 -14.97 12.32
CA LEU A 236 -15.38 -14.18 12.03
C LEU A 236 -16.57 -15.02 11.54
N ILE A 237 -16.35 -16.15 10.85
CA ILE A 237 -17.43 -17.01 10.36
C ILE A 237 -17.59 -18.22 11.28
N GLY A 238 -16.57 -19.07 11.39
CA GLY A 238 -16.65 -20.33 12.15
C GLY A 238 -16.98 -20.10 13.63
N ALA A 239 -16.09 -19.44 14.36
CA ALA A 239 -16.22 -19.29 15.80
C ALA A 239 -17.41 -18.41 16.21
N LEU A 240 -17.73 -17.34 15.47
CA LEU A 240 -18.92 -16.53 15.75
C LEU A 240 -20.23 -17.26 15.42
N SER A 241 -20.27 -18.06 14.35
CA SER A 241 -21.42 -18.90 14.03
C SER A 241 -21.68 -19.90 15.16
N VAL A 242 -20.65 -20.63 15.61
CA VAL A 242 -20.76 -21.60 16.70
C VAL A 242 -21.09 -20.94 18.04
N GLY A 243 -20.40 -19.84 18.36
CA GLY A 243 -20.53 -19.18 19.66
C GLY A 243 -21.85 -18.44 19.88
N PHE A 244 -22.48 -17.94 18.82
CA PHE A 244 -23.69 -17.10 18.90
C PHE A 244 -24.89 -17.64 18.11
N GLY A 245 -24.74 -18.73 17.35
CA GLY A 245 -25.80 -19.28 16.50
C GLY A 245 -26.18 -18.38 15.32
N VAL A 246 -25.30 -17.47 14.91
CA VAL A 246 -25.51 -16.59 13.76
C VAL A 246 -25.30 -17.38 12.47
N SER A 247 -26.11 -17.11 11.43
CA SER A 247 -25.93 -17.78 10.15
C SER A 247 -24.52 -17.55 9.58
N PRO A 248 -23.79 -18.62 9.21
CA PRO A 248 -22.44 -18.47 8.65
C PRO A 248 -22.46 -17.73 7.31
N TRP A 249 -23.55 -17.81 6.53
CA TRP A 249 -23.69 -17.08 5.27
C TRP A 249 -23.86 -15.57 5.47
N LEU A 250 -24.52 -15.14 6.55
CA LEU A 250 -24.58 -13.72 6.92
C LEU A 250 -23.20 -13.21 7.31
N LEU A 251 -22.46 -14.01 8.10
CA LEU A 251 -21.09 -13.72 8.49
C LEU A 251 -20.15 -13.73 7.27
N ALA A 252 -20.38 -14.58 6.27
CA ALA A 252 -19.62 -14.59 5.02
C ALA A 252 -19.77 -13.26 4.27
N VAL A 253 -21.00 -12.73 4.14
CA VAL A 253 -21.21 -11.42 3.51
C VAL A 253 -20.49 -10.32 4.29
N ALA A 254 -20.69 -10.26 5.61
CA ALA A 254 -20.08 -9.23 6.45
C ALA A 254 -18.54 -9.30 6.44
N SER A 255 -17.99 -10.51 6.56
CA SER A 255 -16.55 -10.77 6.53
C SER A 255 -15.94 -10.43 5.17
N SER A 256 -16.63 -10.74 4.07
CA SER A 256 -16.16 -10.43 2.71
C SER A 256 -16.14 -8.93 2.43
N ILE A 257 -17.13 -8.18 2.95
CA ILE A 257 -17.12 -6.71 2.90
C ILE A 257 -15.93 -6.17 3.70
N ALA A 258 -15.71 -6.67 4.92
CA ALA A 258 -14.58 -6.24 5.74
C ALA A 258 -13.23 -6.58 5.09
N PHE A 259 -13.11 -7.76 4.49
CA PHE A 259 -11.93 -8.19 3.74
C PHE A 259 -11.63 -7.26 2.56
N ALA A 260 -12.66 -6.94 1.76
CA ALA A 260 -12.57 -6.02 0.63
C ALA A 260 -12.14 -4.61 1.05
N LEU A 261 -12.69 -4.09 2.16
CA LEU A 261 -12.32 -2.77 2.71
C LEU A 261 -10.85 -2.72 3.15
N GLY A 262 -10.29 -3.86 3.61
CA GLY A 262 -8.87 -4.01 3.91
C GLY A 262 -7.96 -3.86 2.69
N HIS A 263 -8.52 -3.95 1.47
CA HIS A 263 -7.80 -3.96 0.20
C HIS A 263 -8.07 -2.72 -0.67
N GLY A 264 -8.47 -1.60 -0.06
CA GLY A 264 -8.79 -0.35 -0.78
C GLY A 264 -7.68 0.20 -1.69
N MET A 265 -6.42 -0.21 -1.49
CA MET A 265 -5.30 0.14 -2.38
C MET A 265 -5.45 -0.38 -3.81
N GLN A 266 -6.35 -1.33 -4.08
CA GLN A 266 -6.55 -1.91 -5.42
C GLN A 266 -7.56 -1.14 -6.29
N GLY A 267 -8.06 0.02 -5.83
CA GLY A 267 -9.11 0.77 -6.50
C GLY A 267 -10.50 0.13 -6.39
N VAL A 268 -11.53 0.83 -6.88
CA VAL A 268 -12.95 0.41 -6.68
C VAL A 268 -13.24 -0.97 -7.29
N ILE A 269 -12.68 -1.25 -8.48
CA ILE A 269 -12.88 -2.54 -9.15
C ILE A 269 -12.16 -3.65 -8.40
N GLY A 270 -10.90 -3.42 -8.01
CA GLY A 270 -10.13 -4.36 -7.20
C GLY A 270 -10.83 -4.71 -5.88
N VAL A 271 -11.39 -3.72 -5.18
CA VAL A 271 -12.18 -3.95 -3.95
C VAL A 271 -13.39 -4.87 -4.22
N VAL A 272 -14.10 -4.68 -5.33
CA VAL A 272 -15.25 -5.54 -5.68
C VAL A 272 -14.79 -6.96 -6.01
N VAL A 273 -13.74 -7.13 -6.80
CA VAL A 273 -13.17 -8.44 -7.17
C VAL A 273 -12.65 -9.16 -5.92
N THR A 274 -11.87 -8.48 -5.10
CA THR A 274 -11.35 -9.00 -3.83
C THR A 274 -12.46 -9.37 -2.85
N GLY A 275 -13.54 -8.58 -2.79
CA GLY A 275 -14.73 -8.93 -2.01
C GLY A 275 -15.44 -10.17 -2.54
N ALA A 276 -15.56 -10.32 -3.86
CA ALA A 276 -16.15 -11.49 -4.49
C ALA A 276 -15.31 -12.75 -4.26
N LEU A 277 -13.99 -12.68 -4.46
CA LEU A 277 -13.06 -13.75 -4.12
C LEU A 277 -13.13 -14.07 -2.62
N GLY A 278 -13.21 -13.03 -1.79
CA GLY A 278 -13.41 -13.12 -0.35
C GLY A 278 -14.61 -13.98 0.02
N PHE A 279 -15.74 -13.74 -0.65
CA PHE A 279 -16.98 -14.47 -0.48
C PHE A 279 -16.90 -15.91 -1.00
N VAL A 280 -16.23 -16.15 -2.13
CA VAL A 280 -16.03 -17.51 -2.64
C VAL A 280 -15.20 -18.34 -1.67
N LEU A 281 -14.10 -17.80 -1.13
CA LEU A 281 -13.32 -18.47 -0.09
C LEU A 281 -14.16 -18.71 1.17
N ALA A 282 -15.00 -17.75 1.57
CA ALA A 282 -15.94 -17.94 2.69
C ALA A 282 -16.94 -19.08 2.41
N ALA A 283 -17.48 -19.17 1.19
CA ALA A 283 -18.37 -20.26 0.79
C ALA A 283 -17.65 -21.61 0.81
N VAL A 284 -16.40 -21.68 0.33
CA VAL A 284 -15.56 -22.87 0.41
C VAL A 284 -15.34 -23.28 1.86
N PHE A 285 -15.01 -22.35 2.75
CA PHE A 285 -14.87 -22.62 4.18
C PHE A 285 -16.17 -23.18 4.78
N ILE A 286 -17.32 -22.59 4.47
CA ILE A 286 -18.62 -23.03 5.01
C ILE A 286 -18.98 -24.43 4.54
N VAL A 287 -18.73 -24.75 3.26
CA VAL A 287 -19.08 -26.05 2.67
C VAL A 287 -18.12 -27.14 3.10
N THR A 288 -16.84 -26.82 3.26
CA THR A 288 -15.80 -27.80 3.62
C THR A 288 -15.58 -27.93 5.13
N GLU A 289 -16.04 -26.94 5.90
CA GLU A 289 -15.76 -26.79 7.34
C GLU A 289 -14.27 -26.90 7.68
N SER A 290 -13.40 -26.56 6.72
CA SER A 290 -11.96 -26.78 6.80
C SER A 290 -11.17 -25.49 6.66
N PHE A 291 -10.49 -25.10 7.73
CA PHE A 291 -9.53 -24.01 7.75
C PHE A 291 -8.37 -24.26 6.77
N LEU A 292 -7.87 -25.50 6.74
CA LEU A 292 -6.72 -25.84 5.92
C LEU A 292 -7.02 -25.71 4.43
N VAL A 293 -8.22 -26.09 3.98
CA VAL A 293 -8.62 -25.94 2.57
C VAL A 293 -8.49 -24.50 2.10
N VAL A 294 -9.03 -23.54 2.86
CA VAL A 294 -9.01 -22.13 2.46
C VAL A 294 -7.63 -21.49 2.62
N VAL A 295 -6.84 -21.89 3.62
CA VAL A 295 -5.44 -21.44 3.76
C VAL A 295 -4.62 -21.85 2.55
N VAL A 296 -4.72 -23.12 2.14
CA VAL A 296 -3.98 -23.65 0.99
C VAL A 296 -4.47 -23.00 -0.30
N ALA A 297 -5.78 -22.86 -0.47
CA ALA A 297 -6.36 -22.24 -1.66
C ALA A 297 -5.90 -20.78 -1.81
N HIS A 298 -6.00 -19.98 -0.75
CA HIS A 298 -5.58 -18.59 -0.74
C HIS A 298 -4.07 -18.46 -0.95
N TYR A 299 -3.26 -19.22 -0.21
CA TYR A 299 -1.81 -19.25 -0.41
C TYR A 299 -1.45 -19.52 -1.88
N LEU A 300 -2.12 -20.50 -2.50
CA LEU A 300 -1.83 -20.91 -3.86
C LEU A 300 -2.23 -19.85 -4.90
N ILE A 301 -3.34 -19.15 -4.70
CA ILE A 301 -3.74 -18.02 -5.54
C ILE A 301 -2.61 -16.98 -5.56
N ASN A 302 -2.19 -16.51 -4.38
CA ASN A 302 -1.14 -15.49 -4.26
C ASN A 302 0.21 -16.00 -4.80
N ALA A 303 0.57 -17.25 -4.51
CA ALA A 303 1.82 -17.82 -4.98
C ALA A 303 1.85 -17.95 -6.51
N LEU A 304 0.76 -18.39 -7.14
CA LEU A 304 0.66 -18.51 -8.59
C LEU A 304 0.66 -17.14 -9.26
N GLU A 305 0.00 -16.14 -8.70
CA GLU A 305 0.03 -14.76 -9.18
C GLU A 305 1.48 -14.24 -9.26
N PHE A 306 2.25 -14.35 -8.16
CA PHE A 306 3.65 -13.94 -8.17
C PHE A 306 4.49 -14.77 -9.15
N VAL A 307 4.39 -16.10 -9.10
CA VAL A 307 5.24 -16.97 -9.93
C VAL A 307 4.97 -16.74 -11.43
N VAL A 308 3.72 -16.68 -11.85
CA VAL A 308 3.37 -16.57 -13.28
C VAL A 308 3.74 -15.20 -13.84
N HIS A 309 3.44 -14.12 -13.10
CA HIS A 309 3.69 -12.77 -13.59
C HIS A 309 5.13 -12.29 -13.40
N GLU A 310 5.80 -12.65 -12.31
CA GLU A 310 7.13 -12.11 -11.99
C GLU A 310 8.28 -13.08 -12.28
N ALA A 311 8.05 -14.41 -12.24
CA ALA A 311 9.11 -15.37 -12.57
C ALA A 311 9.04 -15.85 -14.02
N ILE A 312 7.84 -15.99 -14.58
CA ILE A 312 7.62 -16.49 -15.95
C ILE A 312 7.30 -15.33 -16.93
N GLU A 313 6.96 -14.14 -16.43
CA GLU A 313 6.60 -12.96 -17.24
C GLU A 313 5.45 -13.24 -18.23
N LEU A 314 4.53 -14.14 -17.86
CA LEU A 314 3.39 -14.49 -18.71
C LEU A 314 2.23 -13.52 -18.49
N GLU A 315 1.87 -12.79 -19.55
CA GLU A 315 0.66 -11.97 -19.58
C GLU A 315 -0.49 -12.73 -20.27
N TRP A 316 -1.53 -13.06 -19.50
CA TRP A 316 -2.71 -13.78 -19.99
C TRP A 316 -3.45 -13.02 -21.10
N ALA A 317 -3.57 -11.70 -21.00
CA ALA A 317 -4.24 -10.87 -22.00
C ALA A 317 -3.63 -11.03 -23.40
N ARG A 318 -2.29 -11.02 -23.53
CA ARG A 318 -1.61 -11.24 -24.81
C ARG A 318 -1.88 -12.63 -25.38
N THR A 319 -2.03 -13.63 -24.53
CA THR A 319 -2.22 -15.03 -24.94
C THR A 319 -3.64 -15.30 -25.46
N ILE A 320 -4.66 -14.60 -24.94
CA ILE A 320 -6.04 -14.74 -25.46
C ILE A 320 -6.22 -13.93 -26.76
N GLU A 321 -5.37 -12.93 -27.03
CA GLU A 321 -5.41 -12.10 -28.26
C GLU A 321 -4.67 -12.72 -29.45
N SER A 322 -3.78 -13.69 -29.23
CA SER A 322 -3.10 -14.48 -30.27
C SER A 322 -3.95 -15.64 -30.78
#